data_AF-A0A925C692-F1
#
_entry.id   AF-A0A925C692-F1
#
_cell.length_a   1.000
_cell.length_b   1.000
_cell.length_c   1.000
_cell.angle_alpha   90.00
_cell.angle_beta   90.00
_cell.angle_gamma   90.00
#
_symmetry.space_group_name_H-M   'P 1'
#
loop_
_entity.id
_entity.type
_entity.pdbx_description
1 polymer ?
#
loop_
_entity_poly.entity_id
_entity_poly.type
_entity_poly.pdbx_seq_one_letter_code
_entity_poly.pdbx_strand_id
1 'polypeptide(L)'
;MSSTDVQAAPTGIFAKLTGSAPASASEDKVSAFDAVMPESARGKERFIPVTRFALLDRLTSPTAWPAGHGKEARRFFRYLDHWRRQQYNAQLNELEETYEPFSPDSDLLMTRAFTPDERAVMQARVVDGMTRILTQANYVRIDHNDVEQILTRESAYGLDLQVDLNVFEEVLLFYRGASSKRDSRRRWQKFYLREQFDIPLFQRLFLLFKLKPTEKRVLELMQTKKLSRREAEKLVKRERDGIPPAVKETCIYMKLFKNIPRSDLEMIFPNTRVR
;
A
#
# COMPACT_ATOMS: atom_id res chain seq x y z
N MET A 1 41.80 56.49 -35.53
CA MET A 1 42.23 56.38 -36.94
C MET A 1 43.16 55.18 -37.00
N SER A 2 42.91 54.04 -37.65
CA SER A 2 42.05 53.58 -38.76
C SER A 2 41.40 52.23 -38.36
N SER A 3 40.07 52.04 -38.44
CA SER A 3 39.31 51.50 -39.58
C SER A 3 40.05 50.49 -40.47
N THR A 4 39.60 49.23 -40.40
CA THR A 4 39.27 48.39 -41.56
C THR A 4 38.17 47.41 -41.14
N ASP A 5 36.97 47.64 -41.67
CA ASP A 5 35.93 46.63 -41.88
C ASP A 5 36.39 45.58 -42.90
N VAL A 6 35.82 44.37 -42.84
CA VAL A 6 35.01 43.76 -43.91
C VAL A 6 34.63 42.32 -43.53
N GLN A 7 33.32 42.15 -43.35
CA GLN A 7 32.42 41.02 -43.63
C GLN A 7 32.99 39.68 -44.16
N ALA A 8 32.52 38.58 -43.57
CA ALA A 8 31.78 37.53 -44.29
C ALA A 8 31.26 36.43 -43.33
N ALA A 9 29.94 36.23 -43.34
CA ALA A 9 29.33 34.94 -42.99
C ALA A 9 29.24 34.07 -44.27
N PRO A 10 29.22 32.74 -44.13
CA PRO A 10 28.04 32.03 -44.61
C PRO A 10 27.54 30.95 -43.64
N THR A 11 26.21 30.92 -43.48
CA THR A 11 25.32 29.75 -43.67
C THR A 11 26.04 28.40 -43.79
N GLY A 12 25.79 27.38 -42.97
CA GLY A 12 24.50 26.81 -42.64
C GLY A 12 24.58 25.30 -42.88
N ILE A 13 24.68 24.51 -41.81
CA ILE A 13 24.45 23.06 -41.84
C ILE A 13 23.62 22.72 -40.60
N PHE A 14 22.35 23.12 -40.62
CA PHE A 14 21.33 22.51 -39.77
C PHE A 14 20.86 21.26 -40.49
N ALA A 15 21.43 20.11 -40.13
CA ALA A 15 20.88 18.83 -40.48
C ALA A 15 19.54 18.66 -39.72
N LYS A 16 18.44 18.78 -40.46
CA LYS A 16 17.10 18.35 -40.06
C LYS A 16 17.15 16.86 -39.69
N LEU A 17 17.19 16.55 -38.40
CA LEU A 17 16.76 15.26 -37.88
C LEU A 17 15.31 15.41 -37.44
N THR A 18 14.41 15.10 -38.37
CA THR A 18 13.01 14.77 -38.07
C THR A 18 13.01 13.45 -37.29
N GLY A 19 13.10 13.56 -35.97
CA GLY A 19 12.84 12.47 -35.02
C GLY A 19 11.66 12.88 -34.16
N SER A 20 10.56 12.15 -34.30
CA SER A 20 9.33 12.30 -33.54
C SER A 20 9.60 12.55 -32.05
N ALA A 21 9.02 13.61 -31.50
CA ALA A 21 8.92 13.80 -30.06
C ALA A 21 8.38 12.51 -29.42
N PRO A 22 9.02 11.95 -28.38
CA PRO A 22 8.37 10.89 -27.64
C PRO A 22 7.16 11.54 -27.00
N ALA A 23 5.97 11.05 -27.38
CA ALA A 23 4.73 11.36 -26.70
C ALA A 23 4.98 11.23 -25.20
N SER A 24 4.55 12.25 -24.46
CA SER A 24 4.48 12.24 -23.00
C SER A 24 3.83 10.92 -22.57
N ALA A 25 4.66 9.97 -22.14
CA ALA A 25 4.18 8.79 -21.45
C ALA A 25 3.51 9.31 -20.18
N SER A 26 2.18 9.29 -20.17
CA SER A 26 1.44 9.28 -18.92
C SER A 26 2.09 8.21 -18.07
N GLU A 27 2.52 8.59 -16.87
CA GLU A 27 2.78 7.61 -15.83
C GLU A 27 1.47 6.87 -15.62
N ASP A 28 1.28 5.76 -16.32
CA ASP A 28 0.20 4.82 -16.09
C ASP A 28 0.40 4.31 -14.67
N LYS A 29 -0.28 4.99 -13.73
CA LYS A 29 -0.53 4.47 -12.39
C LYS A 29 -1.28 3.17 -12.62
N VAL A 30 -0.54 2.07 -12.63
CA VAL A 30 -1.07 0.71 -12.68
C VAL A 30 -2.16 0.62 -11.62
N SER A 31 -3.41 0.72 -12.05
CA SER A 31 -4.57 0.53 -11.19
C SER A 31 -4.48 -0.91 -10.65
N ALA A 32 -4.90 -1.13 -9.41
CA ALA A 32 -4.89 -2.48 -8.83
C ALA A 32 -5.72 -3.48 -9.68
N PHE A 33 -6.54 -2.96 -10.61
CA PHE A 33 -7.34 -3.70 -11.58
C PHE A 33 -6.60 -4.33 -12.77
N ASP A 34 -5.38 -3.90 -13.13
CA ASP A 34 -4.58 -4.59 -14.15
C ASP A 34 -4.20 -6.03 -13.74
N ALA A 35 -4.47 -6.38 -12.47
CA ALA A 35 -4.26 -7.70 -11.93
C ALA A 35 -5.32 -8.74 -12.32
N VAL A 36 -6.28 -8.41 -13.19
CA VAL A 36 -7.23 -9.36 -13.83
C VAL A 36 -6.59 -10.08 -15.03
N MET A 37 -5.44 -9.60 -15.53
CA MET A 37 -4.79 -10.20 -16.67
C MET A 37 -4.07 -11.52 -16.32
N PRO A 38 -4.01 -12.49 -17.25
CA PRO A 38 -3.19 -13.70 -17.10
C PRO A 38 -1.75 -13.31 -16.72
N GLU A 39 -1.04 -14.23 -16.06
CA GLU A 39 0.31 -14.03 -15.51
C GLU A 39 1.29 -13.30 -16.46
N SER A 40 1.09 -13.47 -17.77
CA SER A 40 1.83 -12.82 -18.87
C SER A 40 1.67 -11.31 -19.01
N ALA A 41 0.59 -10.71 -18.48
CA ALA A 41 0.27 -9.29 -18.60
C ALA A 41 0.26 -8.55 -17.24
N ARG A 42 0.68 -9.23 -16.16
CA ARG A 42 0.94 -8.57 -14.88
C ARG A 42 2.20 -7.71 -15.02
N GLY A 43 2.15 -6.46 -14.53
CA GLY A 43 3.36 -5.66 -14.33
C GLY A 43 4.41 -6.48 -13.58
N LYS A 44 5.66 -6.49 -14.06
CA LYS A 44 6.75 -7.32 -13.53
C LYS A 44 6.80 -7.20 -12.00
N GLU A 45 6.58 -8.32 -11.31
CA GLU A 45 6.67 -8.35 -9.85
C GLU A 45 8.10 -7.97 -9.44
N ARG A 46 8.23 -6.93 -8.60
CA ARG A 46 9.54 -6.40 -8.18
C ARG A 46 10.15 -7.22 -7.04
N PHE A 47 9.46 -8.23 -6.56
CA PHE A 47 9.95 -9.08 -5.48
C PHE A 47 10.96 -10.10 -6.00
N ILE A 48 12.17 -10.06 -5.45
CA ILE A 48 13.20 -11.05 -5.71
C ILE A 48 13.17 -12.07 -4.55
N PRO A 49 12.78 -13.34 -4.80
CA PRO A 49 12.69 -14.37 -3.76
C PRO A 49 14.06 -14.97 -3.42
N VAL A 50 15.07 -14.12 -3.19
CA VAL A 50 16.43 -14.52 -2.88
C VAL A 50 16.85 -13.85 -1.58
N THR A 51 17.45 -14.64 -0.68
CA THR A 51 17.97 -14.07 0.56
C THR A 51 19.14 -13.15 0.23
N ARG A 52 19.29 -12.07 1.01
CA ARG A 52 20.43 -11.17 0.84
C ARG A 52 21.76 -11.92 0.93
N PHE A 53 21.86 -12.91 1.82
CA PHE A 53 23.05 -13.75 1.94
C PHE A 53 23.37 -14.50 0.63
N ALA A 54 22.39 -15.19 0.04
CA ALA A 54 22.57 -15.89 -1.22
C ALA A 54 22.90 -14.94 -2.38
N LEU A 55 22.31 -13.74 -2.38
CA LEU A 55 22.57 -12.70 -3.38
C LEU A 55 24.01 -12.18 -3.25
N LEU A 56 24.48 -11.90 -2.03
CA LEU A 56 25.85 -11.46 -1.77
C LEU A 56 26.86 -12.54 -2.15
N ASP A 57 26.61 -13.80 -1.80
CA ASP A 57 27.53 -14.89 -2.12
C ASP A 57 27.61 -15.14 -3.64
N ARG A 58 26.49 -15.07 -4.37
CA ARG A 58 26.51 -15.17 -5.84
C ARG A 58 27.21 -13.98 -6.50
N LEU A 59 26.90 -12.76 -6.05
CA LEU A 59 27.53 -11.54 -6.59
C LEU A 59 29.00 -11.42 -6.22
N THR A 60 29.49 -12.11 -5.19
CA THR A 60 30.91 -12.09 -4.78
C THR A 60 31.67 -13.34 -5.18
N SER A 61 31.05 -14.18 -6.03
CA SER A 61 31.71 -15.35 -6.60
C SER A 61 33.00 -14.94 -7.32
N PRO A 62 34.12 -15.66 -7.14
CA PRO A 62 35.37 -15.38 -7.85
C PRO A 62 35.23 -15.39 -9.38
N THR A 63 34.24 -16.11 -9.91
CA THR A 63 33.93 -16.16 -11.35
C THR A 63 33.24 -14.90 -11.86
N ALA A 64 32.61 -14.12 -10.99
CA ALA A 64 31.87 -12.90 -11.37
C ALA A 64 32.79 -11.67 -11.51
N TRP A 65 34.01 -11.74 -10.99
CA TRP A 65 34.96 -10.61 -10.96
C TRP A 65 36.31 -11.03 -11.53
N PRO A 66 36.78 -10.40 -12.62
CA PRO A 66 38.15 -10.58 -13.11
C PRO A 66 39.18 -10.23 -12.04
N ALA A 67 40.37 -10.85 -12.11
CA ALA A 67 41.55 -10.50 -11.31
C ALA A 67 41.45 -10.63 -9.76
N GLY A 68 40.47 -11.38 -9.23
CA GLY A 68 40.43 -11.65 -7.77
C GLY A 68 39.83 -10.54 -6.91
N HIS A 69 39.24 -9.51 -7.54
CA HIS A 69 38.54 -8.39 -6.86
C HIS A 69 37.27 -8.81 -6.10
N GLY A 70 36.86 -10.08 -6.14
CA GLY A 70 35.68 -10.57 -5.42
C GLY A 70 35.73 -10.33 -3.90
N LYS A 71 36.92 -10.31 -3.28
CA LYS A 71 37.09 -9.97 -1.86
C LYS A 71 36.77 -8.50 -1.57
N GLU A 72 37.18 -7.60 -2.47
CA GLU A 72 36.93 -6.16 -2.36
C GLU A 72 35.45 -5.85 -2.60
N ALA A 73 34.85 -6.48 -3.61
CA ALA A 73 33.41 -6.42 -3.85
C ALA A 73 32.62 -6.88 -2.62
N ARG A 74 33.03 -7.98 -1.97
CA ARG A 74 32.40 -8.45 -0.73
C ARG A 74 32.52 -7.44 0.41
N ARG A 75 33.68 -6.80 0.55
CA ARG A 75 33.89 -5.73 1.56
C ARG A 75 32.99 -4.53 1.27
N PHE A 76 32.92 -4.09 0.01
CA PHE A 76 32.02 -3.01 -0.42
C PHE A 76 30.56 -3.32 -0.11
N PHE A 77 30.06 -4.49 -0.50
CA PHE A 77 28.67 -4.86 -0.23
C PHE A 77 28.35 -4.93 1.27
N ARG A 78 29.30 -5.33 2.12
CA ARG A 78 29.11 -5.26 3.58
C ARG A 78 28.96 -3.81 4.04
N TYR A 79 29.80 -2.88 3.58
CA TYR A 79 29.66 -1.47 3.93
C TYR A 79 28.35 -0.88 3.43
N LEU A 80 27.95 -1.20 2.20
CA LEU A 80 26.66 -0.79 1.65
C LEU A 80 25.49 -1.31 2.50
N ASP A 81 25.58 -2.57 2.94
CA ASP A 81 24.57 -3.17 3.80
C ASP A 81 24.45 -2.47 5.16
N HIS A 82 25.59 -2.19 5.80
CA HIS A 82 25.61 -1.47 7.07
C HIS A 82 25.05 -0.06 6.93
N TRP A 83 25.44 0.67 5.88
CA TRP A 83 24.93 2.01 5.61
C TRP A 83 23.41 2.02 5.38
N ARG A 84 22.90 1.10 4.55
CA ARG A 84 21.45 0.95 4.33
C ARG A 84 20.70 0.59 5.61
N ARG A 85 21.22 -0.33 6.40
CA ARG A 85 20.61 -0.73 7.69
C ARG A 85 20.54 0.44 8.66
N GLN A 86 21.60 1.24 8.76
CA GLN A 86 21.61 2.42 9.62
C GLN A 86 20.50 3.41 9.20
N GLN A 87 20.34 3.66 7.90
CA GLN A 87 19.28 4.52 7.39
C GLN A 87 17.88 3.97 7.72
N TYR A 88 17.64 2.67 7.52
CA TYR A 88 16.35 2.06 7.83
C TYR A 88 16.04 2.03 9.33
N ASN A 89 17.06 1.79 10.17
CA ASN A 89 16.90 1.83 11.62
C ASN A 89 16.53 3.24 12.11
N ALA A 90 17.15 4.29 11.55
CA ALA A 90 16.79 5.66 11.89
C ALA A 90 15.32 5.98 11.52
N GLN A 91 14.88 5.54 10.33
CA GLN A 91 13.48 5.70 9.89
C GLN A 91 12.51 4.88 10.74
N LEU A 92 12.90 3.67 11.16
CA LEU A 92 12.09 2.83 12.02
C LEU A 92 11.90 3.48 13.40
N ASN A 93 12.98 3.97 14.01
CA ASN A 93 12.90 4.63 15.32
C ASN A 93 12.00 5.88 15.27
N GLU A 94 12.12 6.72 14.24
CA GLU A 94 11.24 7.89 14.06
C GLU A 94 9.77 7.47 13.94
N LEU A 95 9.51 6.38 13.22
CA LEU A 95 8.16 5.85 13.07
C LEU A 95 7.61 5.28 14.38
N GLU A 96 8.43 4.58 15.16
CA GLU A 96 8.06 4.04 16.47
C GLU A 96 7.71 5.15 17.46
N GLU A 97 8.54 6.19 17.56
CA GLU A 97 8.30 7.37 18.40
C GLU A 97 7.01 8.11 18.01
N THR A 98 6.75 8.22 16.71
CA THR A 98 5.56 8.94 16.21
C THR A 98 4.28 8.11 16.31
N TYR A 99 4.39 6.78 16.32
CA TYR A 99 3.28 5.85 16.49
C TYR A 99 2.90 5.62 17.95
N GLU A 100 3.82 5.83 18.89
CA GLU A 100 3.61 5.61 20.34
C GLU A 100 2.27 6.16 20.86
N PRO A 101 1.84 7.40 20.54
CA PRO A 101 0.56 7.95 21.04
C PRO A 101 -0.69 7.25 20.49
N PHE A 102 -0.55 6.49 19.42
CA PHE A 102 -1.65 5.82 18.71
C PHE A 102 -1.65 4.30 18.91
N SER A 103 -0.67 3.76 19.66
CA SER A 103 -0.58 2.33 19.92
C SER A 103 -1.77 1.86 20.77
N PRO A 104 -2.53 0.84 20.33
CA PRO A 104 -3.62 0.27 21.12
C PRO A 104 -3.11 -0.57 22.31
N ASP A 105 -1.91 -1.13 22.20
CA ASP A 105 -1.30 -2.07 23.13
C ASP A 105 -0.07 -1.46 23.85
N SER A 106 -0.16 -0.18 24.22
CA SER A 106 0.90 0.48 24.98
C SER A 106 0.78 0.14 26.47
N ASP A 107 1.72 -0.65 26.98
CA ASP A 107 1.90 -0.88 28.42
C ASP A 107 2.69 0.26 29.11
N LEU A 108 3.15 1.25 28.34
CA LEU A 108 3.93 2.38 28.83
C LEU A 108 3.04 3.48 29.41
N LEU A 109 3.51 4.09 30.51
CA LEU A 109 2.92 5.30 31.06
C LEU A 109 3.18 6.46 30.11
N MET A 110 2.12 7.00 29.51
CA MET A 110 2.21 8.18 28.65
C MET A 110 2.73 9.36 29.48
N THR A 111 4.02 9.66 29.29
CA THR A 111 4.71 10.70 30.09
C THR A 111 4.36 12.11 29.59
N ARG A 112 3.82 12.23 28.37
CA ARG A 112 3.46 13.50 27.73
C ARG A 112 2.00 13.50 27.31
N ALA A 113 1.30 14.58 27.62
CA ALA A 113 0.00 14.89 27.02
C ALA A 113 0.23 15.62 25.70
N PHE A 114 -0.28 15.06 24.61
CA PHE A 114 -0.23 15.69 23.29
C PHE A 114 -1.53 16.46 23.03
N THR A 115 -1.40 17.64 22.46
CA THR A 115 -2.57 18.42 22.01
C THR A 115 -3.22 17.74 20.79
N PRO A 116 -4.51 18.02 20.50
CA PRO A 116 -5.18 17.48 19.32
C PRO A 116 -4.45 17.82 18.00
N ASP A 117 -3.88 19.02 17.91
CA ASP A 117 -3.16 19.50 16.73
C ASP A 117 -1.83 18.77 16.54
N GLU A 118 -1.06 18.59 17.62
CA GLU A 118 0.17 17.78 17.60
C GLU A 118 -0.13 16.34 17.18
N ARG A 119 -1.21 15.75 17.69
CA ARG A 119 -1.64 14.41 17.27
C ARG A 119 -2.00 14.35 15.79
N ALA A 120 -2.62 15.39 15.23
CA ALA A 120 -2.92 15.42 13.79
C ALA A 120 -1.62 15.43 12.95
N VAL A 121 -0.61 16.20 13.37
CA VAL A 121 0.70 16.23 12.71
C VAL A 121 1.42 14.88 12.83
N MET A 122 1.40 14.25 14.01
CA MET A 122 2.01 12.94 14.22
C MET A 122 1.31 11.85 13.41
N GLN A 123 -0.03 11.88 13.32
CA GLN A 123 -0.81 10.98 12.47
C GLN A 123 -0.38 11.09 11.01
N ALA A 124 -0.30 12.31 10.47
CA ALA A 124 0.12 12.53 9.08
C ALA A 124 1.55 11.99 8.84
N ARG A 125 2.46 12.19 9.82
CA ARG A 125 3.82 11.66 9.75
C ARG A 125 3.86 10.12 9.76
N VAL A 126 3.05 9.47 10.59
CA VAL A 126 2.94 7.99 10.61
C VAL A 126 2.44 7.47 9.27
N VAL A 127 1.39 8.08 8.72
CA VAL A 127 0.77 7.69 7.44
C VAL A 127 1.77 7.86 6.28
N ASP A 128 2.49 8.98 6.21
CA ASP A 128 3.51 9.23 5.20
C ASP A 128 4.72 8.30 5.36
N GLY A 129 5.22 8.13 6.59
CA GLY A 129 6.31 7.20 6.91
C GLY A 129 5.99 5.76 6.49
N MET A 130 4.80 5.28 6.83
CA MET A 130 4.31 3.96 6.40
C MET A 130 4.19 3.85 4.89
N THR A 131 3.63 4.86 4.22
CA THR A 131 3.48 4.88 2.76
C THR A 131 4.85 4.78 2.07
N ARG A 132 5.85 5.52 2.55
CA ARG A 132 7.22 5.48 2.04
C ARG A 132 7.86 4.10 2.21
N ILE A 133 7.77 3.52 3.42
CA ILE A 133 8.34 2.19 3.71
C ILE A 133 7.67 1.12 2.85
N LEU A 134 6.34 1.12 2.74
CA LEU A 134 5.60 0.15 1.94
C LEU A 134 5.94 0.25 0.44
N THR A 135 6.04 1.48 -0.07
CA THR A 135 6.42 1.74 -1.46
C THR A 135 7.85 1.22 -1.73
N GLN A 136 8.80 1.50 -0.83
CA GLN A 136 10.18 0.98 -0.93
C GLN A 136 10.24 -0.55 -0.81
N ALA A 137 9.33 -1.14 -0.04
CA ALA A 137 9.19 -2.59 0.12
C ALA A 137 8.47 -3.28 -1.05
N ASN A 138 8.21 -2.56 -2.15
CA ASN A 138 7.50 -3.02 -3.35
C ASN A 138 6.05 -3.44 -3.10
N TYR A 139 5.37 -2.78 -2.16
CA TYR A 139 3.93 -2.88 -2.07
C TYR A 139 3.27 -1.92 -3.06
N VAL A 140 2.13 -2.34 -3.58
CA VAL A 140 1.27 -1.53 -4.47
C VAL A 140 0.06 -1.09 -3.65
N ARG A 141 -0.24 0.21 -3.68
CA ARG A 141 -1.42 0.78 -3.04
C ARG A 141 -2.67 0.37 -3.82
N ILE A 142 -3.74 0.02 -3.10
CA ILE A 142 -5.08 -0.17 -3.66
C ILE A 142 -5.87 1.13 -3.42
N ASP A 143 -6.48 1.66 -4.46
CA ASP A 143 -7.32 2.85 -4.36
C ASP A 143 -8.66 2.52 -3.67
N HIS A 144 -9.30 3.51 -3.07
CA HIS A 144 -10.61 3.36 -2.43
C HIS A 144 -11.69 2.92 -3.43
N ASN A 145 -11.68 3.49 -4.64
CA ASN A 145 -12.63 3.11 -5.69
C ASN A 145 -12.46 1.63 -6.10
N ASP A 146 -11.22 1.16 -6.12
CA ASP A 146 -10.91 -0.25 -6.43
C ASP A 146 -11.41 -1.17 -5.30
N VAL A 147 -11.31 -0.72 -4.04
CA VAL A 147 -11.86 -1.47 -2.89
C VAL A 147 -13.36 -1.64 -3.03
N GLU A 148 -14.13 -0.57 -3.25
CA GLU A 148 -15.59 -0.66 -3.38
C GLU A 148 -16.03 -1.61 -4.52
N GLN A 149 -15.31 -1.60 -5.64
CA GLN A 149 -15.56 -2.52 -6.74
C GLN A 149 -15.22 -3.97 -6.40
N ILE A 150 -14.18 -4.20 -5.59
CA ILE A 150 -13.81 -5.53 -5.09
C ILE A 150 -14.88 -6.04 -4.11
N LEU A 151 -15.34 -5.18 -3.20
CA LEU A 151 -16.39 -5.50 -2.21
C LEU A 151 -17.72 -5.84 -2.92
N THR A 152 -18.06 -5.14 -4.00
CA THR A 152 -19.34 -5.36 -4.71
C THR A 152 -19.39 -6.67 -5.51
N ARG A 153 -18.25 -7.33 -5.76
CA ARG A 153 -18.20 -8.58 -6.54
C ARG A 153 -18.46 -9.78 -5.64
N GLU A 154 -19.32 -10.70 -6.11
CA GLU A 154 -19.70 -11.92 -5.39
C GLU A 154 -18.50 -12.63 -4.75
N SER A 155 -18.59 -12.89 -3.44
CA SER A 155 -17.53 -13.58 -2.72
C SER A 155 -17.37 -15.02 -3.22
N ALA A 156 -16.14 -15.52 -3.26
CA ALA A 156 -15.86 -16.88 -3.73
C ALA A 156 -16.59 -17.95 -2.88
N TYR A 157 -16.87 -17.62 -1.62
CA TYR A 157 -17.56 -18.49 -0.66
C TYR A 157 -19.06 -18.24 -0.55
N GLY A 158 -19.62 -17.23 -1.26
CA GLY A 158 -21.06 -16.96 -1.31
C GLY A 158 -21.64 -16.28 -0.07
N LEU A 159 -20.81 -15.63 0.76
CA LEU A 159 -21.24 -14.63 1.75
C LEU A 159 -21.14 -13.23 1.14
N ASP A 160 -22.25 -12.52 0.95
CA ASP A 160 -22.25 -11.10 0.60
C ASP A 160 -22.03 -10.30 1.89
N LEU A 161 -20.83 -9.73 2.09
CA LEU A 161 -20.55 -8.87 3.22
C LEU A 161 -20.62 -7.41 2.76
N GLN A 162 -20.90 -6.50 3.67
CA GLN A 162 -20.86 -5.08 3.39
C GLN A 162 -19.96 -4.40 4.41
N VAL A 163 -19.05 -3.56 3.91
CA VAL A 163 -18.14 -2.74 4.71
C VAL A 163 -18.45 -1.26 4.45
N ASP A 164 -18.71 -0.49 5.51
CA ASP A 164 -18.85 0.97 5.39
C ASP A 164 -17.50 1.64 5.60
N LEU A 165 -16.86 2.05 4.51
CA LEU A 165 -15.54 2.70 4.59
C LEU A 165 -15.62 4.13 5.15
N ASN A 166 -16.81 4.75 5.20
CA ASN A 166 -16.99 6.12 5.67
C ASN A 166 -16.73 6.31 7.17
N VAL A 167 -16.72 5.22 7.92
CA VAL A 167 -16.48 5.19 9.37
C VAL A 167 -15.00 5.45 9.69
N PHE A 168 -14.11 5.17 8.75
CA PHE A 168 -12.67 5.33 8.92
C PHE A 168 -12.22 6.73 8.50
N GLU A 169 -11.31 7.31 9.28
CA GLU A 169 -10.65 8.57 8.96
C GLU A 169 -9.52 8.35 7.95
N GLU A 170 -8.72 7.32 8.20
CA GLU A 170 -7.63 6.90 7.34
C GLU A 170 -7.81 5.41 7.05
N VAL A 171 -7.68 5.02 5.79
CA VAL A 171 -7.60 3.62 5.34
C VAL A 171 -6.51 3.52 4.29
N LEU A 172 -5.47 2.77 4.60
CA LEU A 172 -4.41 2.43 3.68
C LEU A 172 -4.40 0.93 3.45
N LEU A 173 -4.56 0.55 2.19
CA LEU A 173 -4.53 -0.82 1.75
C LEU A 173 -3.41 -1.01 0.73
N PHE A 174 -2.53 -1.98 1.01
CA PHE A 174 -1.35 -2.25 0.20
C PHE A 174 -1.22 -3.75 0.01
N TYR A 175 -0.92 -4.20 -1.22
CA TYR A 175 -0.65 -5.61 -1.48
C TYR A 175 0.74 -5.83 -2.06
N ARG A 176 1.28 -7.02 -1.86
CA ARG A 176 2.52 -7.48 -2.47
C ARG A 176 2.38 -8.95 -2.85
N GLY A 177 2.59 -9.22 -4.13
CA GLY A 177 2.47 -10.54 -4.73
C GLY A 177 1.01 -10.92 -5.01
N ALA A 178 0.78 -11.45 -6.20
CA ALA A 178 -0.50 -11.96 -6.65
C ALA A 178 -0.33 -13.43 -7.03
N SER A 179 -1.11 -14.31 -6.41
CA SER A 179 -1.13 -15.74 -6.76
C SER A 179 -2.53 -16.15 -7.15
N SER A 180 -2.67 -17.27 -7.85
CA SER A 180 -3.95 -17.95 -8.05
C SER A 180 -3.88 -19.31 -7.38
N LYS A 181 -4.89 -19.64 -6.58
CA LYS A 181 -5.03 -20.97 -5.98
C LYS A 181 -6.17 -21.69 -6.69
N ARG A 182 -5.88 -22.89 -7.22
CA ARG A 182 -6.92 -23.82 -7.70
C ARG A 182 -7.63 -24.39 -6.49
N ASP A 183 -8.92 -24.15 -6.40
CA ASP A 183 -9.79 -24.83 -5.45
C ASP A 183 -10.84 -25.64 -6.21
N SER A 184 -11.44 -26.63 -5.53
CA SER A 184 -12.46 -27.48 -6.13
C SER A 184 -13.75 -27.40 -5.33
N ARG A 185 -14.84 -26.97 -5.97
CA ARG A 185 -16.17 -26.96 -5.35
C ARG A 185 -17.01 -28.11 -5.92
N ARG A 186 -17.76 -28.78 -5.04
CA ARG A 186 -18.80 -29.73 -5.45
C ARG A 186 -20.12 -28.98 -5.51
N ARG A 187 -20.74 -28.94 -6.69
CA ARG A 187 -22.08 -28.35 -6.86
C ARG A 187 -23.14 -29.45 -6.76
N TRP A 188 -24.02 -29.35 -5.77
CA TRP A 188 -25.15 -30.28 -5.62
C TRP A 188 -26.05 -30.27 -6.86
N GLN A 189 -26.20 -29.10 -7.51
CA GLN A 189 -26.96 -28.91 -8.74
C GLN A 189 -26.36 -29.62 -9.98
N LYS A 190 -25.06 -29.98 -9.95
CA LYS A 190 -24.38 -30.76 -10.99
C LYS A 190 -24.05 -32.19 -10.51
N PHE A 191 -24.94 -32.83 -9.75
CA PHE A 191 -24.73 -34.19 -9.22
C PHE A 191 -23.41 -34.37 -8.44
N TYR A 192 -22.99 -33.38 -7.65
CA TYR A 192 -21.72 -33.40 -6.90
C TYR A 192 -20.44 -33.48 -7.75
N LEU A 193 -20.50 -33.17 -9.04
CA LEU A 193 -19.31 -33.10 -9.90
C LEU A 193 -18.32 -32.06 -9.36
N ARG A 194 -17.03 -32.41 -9.39
CA ARG A 194 -15.94 -31.52 -8.96
C ARG A 194 -15.62 -30.54 -10.09
N GLU A 195 -15.76 -29.25 -9.81
CA GLU A 195 -15.38 -28.17 -10.72
C GLU A 195 -14.18 -27.44 -10.13
N GLN A 196 -13.11 -27.31 -10.93
CA GLN A 196 -11.91 -26.56 -10.54
C GLN A 196 -12.14 -25.09 -10.87
N PHE A 197 -11.84 -24.21 -9.93
CA PHE A 197 -11.89 -22.76 -10.14
C PHE A 197 -10.63 -22.12 -9.56
N ASP A 198 -10.12 -21.10 -10.25
CA ASP A 198 -8.96 -20.34 -9.83
C ASP A 198 -9.38 -19.15 -8.98
N ILE A 199 -8.97 -19.14 -7.71
CA ILE A 199 -9.20 -18.04 -6.79
C ILE A 199 -7.97 -17.12 -6.80
N PRO A 200 -8.09 -15.85 -7.21
CA PRO A 200 -7.00 -14.90 -7.08
C PRO A 200 -6.77 -14.56 -5.60
N LEU A 201 -5.52 -14.58 -5.17
CA LEU A 201 -5.06 -14.33 -3.81
C LEU A 201 -4.07 -13.15 -3.77
N PHE A 202 -4.18 -12.33 -2.74
CA PHE A 202 -3.11 -11.45 -2.29
C PHE A 202 -2.16 -12.23 -1.38
N GLN A 203 -0.90 -12.40 -1.80
CA GLN A 203 0.07 -13.16 -1.00
C GLN A 203 0.39 -12.45 0.31
N ARG A 204 0.59 -11.13 0.27
CA ARG A 204 0.71 -10.27 1.45
C ARG A 204 -0.19 -9.07 1.26
N LEU A 205 -1.02 -8.80 2.27
CA LEU A 205 -1.92 -7.65 2.28
C LEU A 205 -1.68 -6.89 3.60
N PHE A 206 -1.39 -5.61 3.47
CA PHE A 206 -1.22 -4.70 4.59
C PHE A 206 -2.41 -3.75 4.66
N LEU A 207 -3.00 -3.66 5.85
CA LEU A 207 -4.10 -2.76 6.17
C LEU A 207 -3.66 -1.85 7.32
N LEU A 208 -3.78 -0.55 7.12
CA LEU A 208 -3.75 0.43 8.21
C LEU A 208 -5.07 1.17 8.23
N PHE A 209 -5.68 1.30 9.40
CA PHE A 209 -6.89 2.08 9.54
C PHE A 209 -6.94 2.85 10.86
N LYS A 210 -7.66 3.98 10.84
CA LYS A 210 -8.02 4.78 12.00
C LYS A 210 -9.51 5.12 11.93
N LEU A 211 -10.23 5.02 13.04
CA LEU A 211 -11.65 5.40 13.06
C LEU A 211 -11.80 6.92 13.18
N LYS A 212 -12.85 7.48 12.55
CA LYS A 212 -13.20 8.89 12.75
C LYS A 212 -13.64 9.12 14.21
N PRO A 213 -13.22 10.23 14.85
CA PRO A 213 -13.79 10.66 16.11
C PRO A 213 -15.32 10.80 16.00
N THR A 214 -16.03 10.38 17.05
CA THR A 214 -17.51 10.36 17.07
C THR A 214 -18.08 11.73 16.70
N GLU A 215 -17.53 12.79 17.28
CA GLU A 215 -18.01 14.16 17.07
C GLU A 215 -17.87 14.61 15.62
N LYS A 216 -16.72 14.33 15.00
CA LYS A 216 -16.46 14.65 13.59
C LYS A 216 -17.46 13.92 12.68
N ARG A 217 -17.74 12.64 12.96
CA ARG A 217 -18.72 11.87 12.19
C ARG A 217 -20.15 12.37 12.37
N VAL A 218 -20.54 12.78 13.58
CA VAL A 218 -21.86 13.38 13.82
C VAL A 218 -22.03 14.68 13.02
N LEU A 219 -21.01 15.54 13.02
CA LEU A 219 -21.03 16.79 12.24
C LEU A 219 -21.14 16.51 10.73
N GLU A 220 -20.38 15.56 10.19
CA GLU A 220 -20.50 15.12 8.79
C GLU A 220 -21.91 14.64 8.46
N LEU A 221 -22.51 13.81 9.31
CA LEU A 221 -23.87 13.29 9.08
C LEU A 221 -24.93 14.39 9.17
N MET A 222 -24.77 15.35 10.07
CA MET A 222 -25.66 16.52 10.15
C MET A 222 -25.62 17.34 8.87
N GLN A 223 -24.44 17.55 8.29
CA GLN A 223 -24.30 18.31 7.04
C GLN A 223 -24.85 17.54 5.83
N THR A 224 -24.44 16.28 5.68
CA THR A 224 -24.76 15.47 4.49
C THR A 224 -26.23 15.04 4.47
N LYS A 225 -26.77 14.61 5.61
CA LYS A 225 -28.15 14.08 5.71
C LYS A 225 -29.16 15.11 6.24
N LYS A 226 -28.72 16.31 6.63
CA LYS A 226 -29.57 17.38 7.22
C LYS A 226 -30.42 16.88 8.40
N LEU A 227 -29.86 15.97 9.19
CA LEU A 227 -30.54 15.37 10.35
C LEU A 227 -30.35 16.20 11.60
N SER A 228 -31.25 16.02 12.57
CA SER A 228 -31.04 16.57 13.91
C SER A 228 -29.83 15.89 14.58
N ARG A 229 -29.17 16.61 15.51
CA ARG A 229 -28.00 16.07 16.25
C ARG A 229 -28.29 14.72 16.92
N ARG A 230 -29.49 14.57 17.51
CA ARG A 230 -29.93 13.32 18.16
C ARG A 230 -30.06 12.15 17.19
N GLU A 231 -30.54 12.39 15.98
CA GLU A 231 -30.65 11.35 14.95
C GLU A 231 -29.29 10.97 14.39
N ALA A 232 -28.40 11.95 14.18
CA ALA A 232 -27.03 11.71 13.78
C ALA A 232 -26.25 10.89 14.83
N GLU A 233 -26.37 11.22 16.12
CA GLU A 233 -25.77 10.45 17.22
C GLU A 233 -26.28 8.99 17.27
N LYS A 234 -27.59 8.78 17.07
CA LYS A 234 -28.15 7.42 16.97
C LYS A 234 -27.58 6.63 15.79
N LEU A 235 -27.42 7.27 14.62
CA LEU A 235 -26.82 6.62 13.45
C LEU A 235 -25.36 6.27 13.68
N VAL A 236 -24.54 7.17 14.23
CA VAL A 236 -23.13 6.87 14.54
C VAL A 236 -23.03 5.74 15.55
N LYS A 237 -23.89 5.73 16.57
CA LYS A 237 -23.95 4.62 17.53
C LYS A 237 -24.24 3.29 16.82
N ARG A 238 -25.25 3.27 15.95
CA ARG A 238 -25.57 2.09 15.14
C ARG A 238 -24.44 1.68 14.20
N GLU A 239 -23.70 2.61 13.60
CA GLU A 239 -22.51 2.31 12.79
C GLU A 239 -21.41 1.66 13.65
N ARG A 240 -21.20 2.17 14.88
CA ARG A 240 -20.20 1.66 15.83
C ARG A 240 -20.56 0.34 16.49
N ASP A 241 -21.83 -0.03 16.59
CA ASP A 241 -22.25 -1.32 17.15
C ASP A 241 -21.67 -2.52 16.38
N GLY A 242 -21.30 -2.32 15.11
CA GLY A 242 -20.64 -3.35 14.29
C GLY A 242 -19.12 -3.47 14.51
N ILE A 243 -18.51 -2.55 15.27
CA ILE A 243 -17.07 -2.52 15.51
C ILE A 243 -16.79 -3.13 16.89
N PRO A 244 -15.80 -4.04 17.02
CA PRO A 244 -15.42 -4.58 18.32
C PRO A 244 -15.01 -3.48 19.31
N PRO A 245 -15.40 -3.56 20.60
CA PRO A 245 -15.11 -2.51 21.59
C PRO A 245 -13.61 -2.31 21.87
N ALA A 246 -12.78 -3.28 21.47
CA ALA A 246 -11.31 -3.17 21.51
C ALA A 246 -10.76 -2.12 20.51
N VAL A 247 -11.53 -1.73 19.49
CA VAL A 247 -11.11 -0.77 18.48
C VAL A 247 -11.50 0.65 18.92
N LYS A 248 -10.51 1.43 19.33
CA LYS A 248 -10.66 2.81 19.83
C LYS A 248 -10.44 3.82 18.71
N GLU A 249 -11.12 4.97 18.78
CA GLU A 249 -10.99 6.06 17.81
C GLU A 249 -9.65 6.82 17.89
N THR A 250 -8.99 6.75 19.03
CA THR A 250 -7.69 7.40 19.26
C THR A 250 -6.53 6.60 18.69
N CYS A 251 -6.72 5.32 18.40
CA CYS A 251 -5.64 4.40 18.03
C CYS A 251 -5.57 4.20 16.52
N ILE A 252 -4.36 3.94 16.02
CA ILE A 252 -4.11 3.54 14.63
C ILE A 252 -3.82 2.05 14.64
N TYR A 253 -4.57 1.29 13.86
CA TYR A 253 -4.43 -0.17 13.77
C TYR A 253 -3.69 -0.54 12.50
N MET A 254 -2.69 -1.40 12.63
CA MET A 254 -1.93 -1.95 11.52
C MET A 254 -2.04 -3.47 11.53
N LYS A 255 -2.42 -4.07 10.39
CA LYS A 255 -2.58 -5.52 10.25
C LYS A 255 -1.90 -6.00 8.97
N LEU A 256 -1.20 -7.13 9.09
CA LEU A 256 -0.58 -7.81 7.96
C LEU A 256 -1.23 -9.19 7.80
N PHE A 257 -1.79 -9.44 6.62
CA PHE A 257 -2.43 -10.69 6.26
C PHE A 257 -1.62 -11.42 5.20
N LYS A 258 -1.80 -12.74 5.13
CA LYS A 258 -1.17 -13.61 4.13
C LYS A 258 -2.24 -14.43 3.42
N ASN A 259 -2.09 -14.58 2.10
CA ASN A 259 -2.92 -15.45 1.26
C ASN A 259 -4.43 -15.16 1.38
N ILE A 260 -4.80 -13.88 1.34
CA ILE A 260 -6.21 -13.45 1.39
C ILE A 260 -6.81 -13.51 -0.02
N PRO A 261 -7.94 -14.22 -0.22
CA PRO A 261 -8.68 -14.15 -1.47
C PRO A 261 -9.11 -12.73 -1.79
N ARG A 262 -8.99 -12.34 -3.06
CA ARG A 262 -9.41 -10.98 -3.46
C ARG A 262 -10.90 -10.76 -3.23
N SER A 263 -11.70 -11.81 -3.40
CA SER A 263 -13.14 -11.81 -3.16
C SER A 263 -13.52 -11.61 -1.69
N ASP A 264 -12.59 -11.86 -0.77
CA ASP A 264 -12.86 -11.86 0.67
C ASP A 264 -12.17 -10.69 1.35
N LEU A 265 -11.85 -9.64 0.58
CA LEU A 265 -11.26 -8.41 1.10
C LEU A 265 -12.17 -7.72 2.13
N GLU A 266 -13.46 -8.02 2.11
CA GLU A 266 -14.42 -7.48 3.07
C GLU A 266 -14.06 -7.96 4.49
N MET A 267 -13.65 -9.22 4.63
CA MET A 267 -13.40 -9.89 5.91
C MET A 267 -12.24 -9.30 6.73
N ILE A 268 -11.35 -8.51 6.11
CA ILE A 268 -10.23 -7.89 6.82
C ILE A 268 -10.66 -6.66 7.63
N PHE A 269 -11.83 -6.07 7.32
CA PHE A 269 -12.32 -4.89 7.99
C PHE A 269 -13.11 -5.26 9.27
N PRO A 270 -12.96 -4.47 10.35
CA PRO A 270 -13.61 -4.75 11.63
C PRO A 270 -15.13 -4.53 11.61
N ASN A 271 -15.67 -3.80 10.63
CA ASN A 271 -17.07 -3.38 10.56
C ASN A 271 -17.88 -4.15 9.49
N THR A 272 -17.57 -5.42 9.28
CA THR A 272 -18.29 -6.28 8.34
C THR A 272 -19.70 -6.59 8.82
N ARG A 273 -20.67 -6.50 7.91
CA ARG A 273 -22.05 -6.96 8.14
C ARG A 273 -22.44 -7.97 7.08
N VAL A 274 -23.15 -9.02 7.50
CA VAL A 274 -23.78 -9.95 6.58
C VAL A 274 -25.02 -9.28 6.00
N ARG A 275 -25.18 -9.38 4.69
CA ARG A 275 -26.36 -8.89 3.98
C ARG A 275 -27.51 -9.91 3.99
#